data_AF-A0A960IGX4-F1
#
_entry.id   AF-A0A960IGX4-F1
#
_cell.length_a   1.000
_cell.length_b   1.000
_cell.length_c   1.000
_cell.angle_alpha   90.00
_cell.angle_beta   90.00
_cell.angle_gamma   90.00
#
_symmetry.space_group_name_H-M   'P 1'
#
loop_
_entity.id
_entity.type
_entity.pdbx_description
1 polymer ?
#
loop_
_entity_poly.entity_id
_entity_poly.type
_entity_poly.pdbx_seq_one_letter_code
_entity_poly.pdbx_strand_id
1 'polypeptide(L)' 'DTRYGLQAGVFTRDVGRALEAGRVLDFGGVLVNEVPTWRADQMPYGGVRDSGNTREGPPYAVQEMTERRLVVLQG' A
#
# COMPACT_ATOMS: atom_id res chain seq x y z
N ASP A 1 9.09 -18.36 2.12
CA ASP A 1 8.74 -17.55 0.94
C ASP A 1 7.25 -17.69 0.65
N THR A 2 6.58 -16.66 0.15
CA THR A 2 5.11 -16.63 -0.05
C THR A 2 4.74 -16.01 -1.40
N ARG A 3 3.67 -16.52 -2.02
CA ARG A 3 3.11 -15.93 -3.26
C ARG A 3 2.31 -14.64 -3.02
N TYR A 4 1.98 -14.35 -1.76
CA TYR A 4 1.12 -13.24 -1.36
C TYR A 4 1.92 -12.08 -0.76
N GLY A 5 1.37 -10.87 -0.82
CA GLY A 5 2.03 -9.65 -0.38
C GLY A 5 1.03 -8.55 0.00
N LEU A 6 0.06 -8.85 0.87
CA LEU A 6 -0.98 -7.89 1.27
C LEU A 6 -0.48 -6.89 2.33
N GLN A 7 -0.33 -7.35 3.57
CA GLN A 7 0.24 -6.56 4.67
C GLN A 7 1.18 -7.43 5.52
N ALA A 8 2.18 -6.79 6.12
CA ALA A 8 3.07 -7.38 7.11
C ALA A 8 3.10 -6.53 8.38
N GLY A 9 3.18 -7.17 9.55
CA GLY A 9 3.36 -6.50 10.85
C GLY A 9 4.76 -6.77 11.41
N VAL A 10 5.41 -5.75 11.94
CA VAL A 10 6.76 -5.80 12.50
C VAL A 10 6.74 -5.20 13.90
N PHE A 11 7.10 -5.99 14.91
CA PHE A 11 7.15 -5.55 16.30
C PHE A 11 8.59 -5.31 16.72
N THR A 12 8.96 -4.06 16.95
CA THR A 12 10.32 -3.67 17.32
C THR A 12 10.35 -2.31 18.03
N ARG A 13 11.33 -2.13 18.91
CA ARG A 13 11.67 -0.83 19.52
C ARG A 13 12.78 -0.10 18.74
N ASP A 14 13.41 -0.78 17.79
CA ASP A 14 14.49 -0.28 16.98
C ASP A 14 13.94 0.34 15.68
N VAL A 15 14.06 1.66 15.56
CA VAL A 15 13.58 2.43 14.39
C VAL A 15 14.35 2.06 13.12
N GLY A 16 15.64 1.73 13.24
CA GLY A 16 16.45 1.28 12.11
C GLY A 16 15.89 0.01 11.49
N ARG A 17 15.57 -0.99 12.34
CA ARG A 17 14.93 -2.23 11.90
C ARG A 17 13.52 -2.02 11.34
N ALA A 18 12.75 -1.11 11.92
CA ALA A 18 11.42 -0.77 11.41
C ALA A 18 11.49 -0.19 9.98
N LEU A 19 12.41 0.75 9.76
CA LEU A 19 12.62 1.35 8.44
C LEU A 19 13.23 0.37 7.44
N GLU A 20 14.14 -0.49 7.88
CA GLU A 20 14.69 -1.57 7.05
C GLU A 20 13.59 -2.52 6.60
N ALA A 21 12.72 -2.96 7.52
CA ALA A 21 11.59 -3.82 7.19
C ALA A 21 10.67 -3.18 6.14
N GLY A 22 10.38 -1.87 6.25
CA GLY A 22 9.63 -1.13 5.24
C GLY A 22 10.28 -1.04 3.87
N ARG A 23 11.60 -1.28 3.76
CA ARG A 23 12.33 -1.29 2.47
C ARG A 23 12.47 -2.70 1.87
N VAL A 24 12.64 -3.71 2.71
CA VAL A 24 12.98 -5.07 2.24
C VAL A 24 11.78 -6.01 2.16
N LEU A 25 10.69 -5.74 2.88
CA LEU A 25 9.47 -6.53 2.81
C LEU A 25 8.64 -6.14 1.58
N ASP A 26 8.47 -7.08 0.67
CA ASP A 26 7.66 -6.91 -0.55
C ASP A 26 6.17 -7.18 -0.26
N PHE A 27 5.54 -6.19 0.39
CA PHE A 27 4.13 -6.20 0.79
C PHE A 27 3.49 -4.84 0.48
N GLY A 28 2.18 -4.82 0.27
CA GLY A 28 1.42 -3.59 0.05
C GLY A 28 1.43 -2.60 1.21
N GLY A 29 1.60 -3.08 2.44
CA GLY A 29 1.82 -2.26 3.63
C GLY A 29 2.66 -2.98 4.69
N VAL A 30 3.49 -2.23 5.40
CA VAL A 30 4.28 -2.71 6.54
C VAL A 30 3.90 -1.88 7.77
N LEU A 31 3.28 -2.54 8.76
CA LEU A 31 2.79 -1.92 9.99
C LEU A 31 3.81 -2.15 11.10
N VAL A 32 4.18 -1.08 11.81
CA VAL A 32 5.16 -1.14 12.91
C VAL A 32 4.44 -1.09 14.24
N ASN A 33 4.67 -2.11 15.07
CA ASN A 33 4.02 -2.31 16.36
C ASN A 33 2.48 -2.38 16.28
N GLU A 34 1.96 -2.92 15.18
CA GLU A 34 0.53 -3.16 14.96
C GLU A 34 0.35 -4.45 14.14
N VAL A 35 -0.80 -5.12 14.31
CA VAL A 35 -1.14 -6.34 13.58
C VAL A 35 -1.57 -6.04 12.13
N PRO A 36 -1.23 -6.90 11.15
CA PRO A 36 -1.49 -6.68 9.73
C PRO A 36 -2.98 -6.81 9.32
N THR A 37 -3.89 -6.89 10.30
CA THR A 37 -5.34 -6.81 10.08
C THR A 37 -5.87 -5.40 10.26
N TRP A 38 -5.06 -4.48 10.78
CA TRP A 38 -5.45 -3.10 10.96
C TRP A 38 -5.52 -2.37 9.61
N ARG A 39 -6.56 -1.57 9.43
CA ARG A 39 -6.79 -0.72 8.27
C ARG A 39 -7.51 0.54 8.73
N ALA A 40 -7.06 1.69 8.26
CA ALA A 40 -7.86 2.90 8.27
C ALA A 40 -8.49 3.10 6.88
N ASP A 41 -9.78 3.45 6.81
CA ASP A 41 -10.52 3.46 5.55
C ASP A 41 -9.94 4.42 4.50
N GLN A 42 -9.34 5.52 4.95
CA GLN A 42 -8.71 6.53 4.08
C GLN A 42 -7.30 6.16 3.58
N MET A 43 -6.65 5.15 4.15
CA MET A 43 -5.28 4.78 3.79
C MET A 43 -5.22 4.09 2.41
N PRO A 44 -4.09 4.12 1.69
CA PRO A 44 -3.90 3.25 0.53
C PRO A 44 -3.90 1.80 1.00
N TYR A 45 -4.84 1.00 0.50
CA TYR A 45 -4.96 -0.40 0.88
C TYR A 45 -4.99 -1.32 -0.33
N GLY A 46 -4.08 -2.28 -0.40
CA GLY A 46 -4.02 -3.25 -1.49
C GLY A 46 -2.67 -3.95 -1.50
N GLY A 47 -2.60 -5.13 -2.10
CA GLY A 47 -1.40 -5.97 -2.08
C GLY A 47 -0.53 -5.88 -3.33
N VAL A 48 0.53 -6.66 -3.33
CA VAL A 48 1.35 -6.99 -4.50
C VAL A 48 1.30 -8.49 -4.77
N ARG A 49 1.86 -8.95 -5.90
CA ARG A 49 1.88 -10.37 -6.31
C ARG A 49 0.45 -10.91 -6.44
N ASP A 50 0.19 -12.13 -5.96
CA ASP A 50 -1.13 -12.76 -5.98
C ASP A 50 -2.13 -12.08 -5.02
N SER A 51 -1.72 -11.03 -4.28
CA SER A 51 -2.60 -10.23 -3.41
C SER A 51 -3.20 -9.00 -4.07
N GLY A 52 -2.90 -8.74 -5.35
CA GLY A 52 -3.50 -7.66 -6.14
C GLY A 52 -2.49 -6.74 -6.80
N ASN A 53 -3.01 -5.78 -7.57
CA ASN A 53 -2.22 -4.84 -8.39
C ASN A 53 -2.70 -3.38 -8.32
N THR A 54 -3.77 -3.08 -7.57
CA THR A 54 -4.33 -1.72 -7.39
C THR A 54 -4.38 -1.34 -5.90
N ARG A 55 -4.88 -0.14 -5.61
CA ARG A 55 -5.09 0.36 -4.24
C ARG A 55 -6.51 0.89 -4.06
N GLU A 56 -7.14 0.48 -2.98
CA GLU A 56 -8.37 1.04 -2.44
C GLU A 56 -8.09 2.13 -1.40
N GLY A 57 -9.17 2.63 -0.79
CA GLY A 57 -9.23 3.85 0.01
C GLY A 57 -9.87 4.95 -0.85
N PRO A 58 -10.81 5.77 -0.33
CA PRO A 58 -11.59 6.69 -1.16
C PRO A 58 -10.81 7.49 -2.21
N PRO A 59 -9.67 8.15 -1.91
CA PRO A 59 -8.92 8.89 -2.94
C PRO A 59 -8.26 7.98 -3.98
N TYR A 60 -7.79 6.79 -3.60
CA TYR A 60 -7.13 5.84 -4.50
C TYR A 60 -8.15 5.12 -5.38
N ALA A 61 -9.29 4.71 -4.82
CA ALA A 61 -10.39 4.13 -5.56
C ALA A 61 -10.93 5.11 -6.62
N VAL A 62 -11.07 6.40 -6.30
CA VAL A 62 -11.45 7.42 -7.29
C VAL A 62 -10.42 7.50 -8.42
N GLN A 63 -9.12 7.45 -8.12
CA GLN A 63 -8.08 7.43 -9.16
C GLN A 63 -8.16 6.19 -10.05
N GLU A 64 -8.42 5.01 -9.49
CA GLU A 64 -8.58 3.76 -10.25
C GLU A 64 -9.89 3.71 -11.05
N MET A 65 -10.92 4.41 -10.59
CA MET A 65 -12.24 4.48 -11.24
C MET A 65 -12.40 5.65 -12.21
N THR A 66 -11.36 6.47 -12.41
CA THR A 66 -11.42 7.64 -13.30
C THR A 66 -10.26 7.70 -14.28
N GLU A 67 -10.54 8.23 -15.47
CA GLU A 67 -9.53 8.38 -16.52
C GLU A 67 -9.10 9.85 -16.66
N ARG A 68 -7.78 10.08 -16.75
CA ARG A 68 -7.24 11.42 -17.00
C ARG A 68 -7.51 11.82 -18.45
N ARG A 69 -8.17 12.97 -18.64
CA ARG A 69 -8.42 13.55 -19.97
C ARG A 69 -7.57 14.80 -20.17
N LEU A 70 -6.59 14.73 -21.07
CA LEU A 70 -5.82 15.90 -21.51
C LEU A 70 -6.62 16.71 -22.52
N VAL A 71 -6.65 18.03 -22.35
CA VAL A 71 -7.21 18.98 -23.30
C VAL A 71 -6.15 20.03 -23.61
N VAL A 72 -5.85 20.24 -24.88
CA VAL A 72 -4.89 21.25 -25.36
C VAL A 72 -5.65 22.23 -26.24
N LEU A 73 -5.47 23.53 -25.98
CA LEU A 73 -6.01 24.62 -26.79
C LEU A 73 -4.84 25.34 -27.45
N GLN A 74 -4.89 25.49 -28.78
CA GLN A 74 -3.96 26.32 -29.54
C GLN A 74 -4.73 27.53 -30.08
N GLY A 75 -4.24 28.73 -29.75
CA GLY A 75 -4.69 30.00 -30.30
C GLY A 75 -3.84 30.46 -31.48
#